data_AF-A0A963G8K0-F1
#
_entry.id   AF-A0A963G8K0-F1
#
_cell.length_a   1.000
_cell.length_b   1.000
_cell.length_c   1.000
_cell.angle_alpha   90.00
_cell.angle_beta   90.00
_cell.angle_gamma   90.00
#
_symmetry.space_group_name_H-M   'P 1'
#
loop_
_entity.id
_entity.type
_entity.pdbx_description
1 polymer ?
#
loop_
_entity_poly.entity_id
_entity_poly.type
_entity_poly.pdbx_seq_one_letter_code
_entity_poly.pdbx_strand_id
1 'polypeptide(L)'
;MSNDTNVKWHEHQVSREQRESLNGHRGCVIWFTGLSGSGKSTIANALDHKLFQNGIHSAVLDGDNVRHTLNAGPGMLKEAHGEQFAKRFGLGFSAIDREENIRRIGSVAQLFAEAGVIALTAFISPYRSDRERVRKSLRAGEFIEVFVDTPMEICESRDPKGLYKQARAGLIKG
;
A
#
# COMPACT_ATOMS: atom_id res chain seq x y z
N MET A 1 -30.11 11.65 7.73
CA MET A 1 -29.43 10.57 6.99
C MET A 1 -29.27 9.43 7.96
N SER A 2 -29.99 8.33 7.77
CA SER A 2 -29.86 7.13 8.60
C SER A 2 -28.43 6.60 8.44
N ASN A 3 -27.69 6.47 9.54
CA ASN A 3 -26.45 5.67 9.54
C ASN A 3 -26.86 4.20 9.41
N ASP A 4 -27.04 3.72 8.19
CA ASP A 4 -27.34 2.32 7.84
C ASP A 4 -26.12 1.41 8.03
N THR A 5 -25.56 1.40 9.24
CA THR A 5 -24.45 0.50 9.60
C THR A 5 -24.85 -0.34 10.79
N ASN A 6 -25.50 -1.47 10.51
CA ASN A 6 -25.72 -2.56 11.46
C ASN A 6 -24.42 -3.37 11.67
N VAL A 7 -23.32 -2.68 11.99
CA VAL A 7 -22.01 -3.29 12.23
C VAL A 7 -21.62 -3.05 13.67
N LYS A 8 -21.24 -4.11 14.38
CA LYS A 8 -20.71 -4.05 15.74
C LYS A 8 -19.26 -4.54 15.73
N TRP A 9 -18.39 -3.85 16.45
CA TRP A 9 -17.03 -4.34 16.67
C TRP A 9 -17.07 -5.59 17.55
N HIS A 10 -16.32 -6.62 17.17
CA HIS A 10 -16.19 -7.84 17.94
C HIS A 10 -14.78 -7.91 18.52
N GLU A 11 -14.68 -7.88 19.85
CA GLU A 11 -13.40 -8.07 20.52
C GLU A 11 -12.88 -9.48 20.30
N HIS A 12 -11.61 -9.58 19.92
CA HIS A 12 -10.93 -10.84 19.74
C HIS A 12 -10.36 -11.35 21.08
N GLN A 13 -10.36 -12.67 21.30
CA GLN A 13 -9.80 -13.27 22.52
C GLN A 13 -8.28 -13.11 22.64
N VAL A 14 -7.58 -12.95 21.51
CA VAL A 14 -6.14 -12.73 21.45
C VAL A 14 -5.89 -11.27 21.15
N SER A 15 -5.32 -10.55 22.11
CA SER A 15 -4.98 -9.14 21.96
C SER A 15 -3.76 -8.94 21.07
N ARG A 16 -3.60 -7.74 20.54
CA ARG A 16 -2.41 -7.34 19.79
C ARG A 16 -1.14 -7.49 20.64
N GLU A 17 -1.19 -7.09 21.90
CA GLU A 17 -0.06 -7.13 22.83
C GLU A 17 0.39 -8.58 23.08
N GLN A 18 -0.54 -9.54 23.12
CA GLN A 18 -0.20 -10.97 23.19
C GLN A 18 0.51 -11.45 21.91
N ARG A 19 0.07 -10.98 20.73
CA ARG A 19 0.74 -11.30 19.45
C ARG A 19 2.14 -10.71 19.39
N GLU A 20 2.31 -9.45 19.77
CA GLU A 20 3.60 -8.77 19.78
C GLU A 20 4.56 -9.38 20.80
N SER A 21 4.05 -9.80 21.97
CA SER A 21 4.83 -10.55 22.96
C SER A 21 5.31 -11.89 22.40
N LEU A 22 4.45 -12.63 21.70
CA LEU A 22 4.81 -13.88 21.04
C LEU A 22 5.84 -13.68 19.91
N ASN A 23 5.69 -12.63 19.11
CA ASN A 23 6.59 -12.31 18.01
C ASN A 23 7.96 -11.77 18.49
N GLY A 24 8.05 -11.30 19.74
CA GLY A 24 9.25 -10.63 20.24
C GLY A 24 9.49 -9.23 19.66
N HIS A 25 8.52 -8.69 18.92
CA HIS A 25 8.55 -7.35 18.34
C HIS A 25 7.14 -6.78 18.16
N ARG A 26 7.05 -5.46 17.98
CA ARG A 26 5.78 -4.77 17.68
C ARG A 26 5.47 -4.78 16.20
N GLY A 27 4.18 -4.74 15.87
CA GLY A 27 3.73 -4.43 14.52
C GLY A 27 3.83 -2.93 14.25
N CYS A 28 4.13 -2.55 13.00
CA CYS A 28 4.09 -1.16 12.55
C CYS A 28 3.97 -1.12 11.02
N VAL A 29 3.77 0.08 10.48
CA VAL A 29 3.72 0.34 9.05
C VAL A 29 4.92 1.20 8.66
N ILE A 30 5.79 0.65 7.81
CA ILE A 30 6.85 1.41 7.14
C ILE A 30 6.35 1.77 5.75
N TRP A 31 6.07 3.06 5.55
CA TRP A 31 5.43 3.59 4.37
C TRP A 31 6.45 4.25 3.44
N PHE A 32 6.89 3.54 2.40
CA PHE A 32 7.78 4.11 1.39
C PHE A 32 6.97 4.91 0.38
N THR A 33 7.32 6.19 0.22
CA THR A 33 6.71 7.11 -0.76
C THR A 33 7.78 7.72 -1.65
N GLY A 34 7.43 8.07 -2.89
CA GLY A 34 8.38 8.63 -3.88
C GLY A 34 8.05 8.26 -5.32
N LEU A 35 8.77 8.86 -6.27
CA LEU A 35 8.53 8.73 -7.71
C LEU A 35 8.67 7.28 -8.24
N SER A 36 8.03 6.96 -9.36
CA SER A 36 8.30 5.68 -10.05
C SER A 36 9.80 5.57 -10.36
N GLY A 37 10.42 4.40 -10.21
CA GLY A 37 11.87 4.26 -10.43
C GLY A 37 12.79 4.86 -9.33
N SER A 38 12.24 5.43 -8.25
CA SER A 38 13.07 5.96 -7.15
C SER A 38 13.77 4.87 -6.32
N GLY A 39 13.28 3.63 -6.36
CA GLY A 39 13.87 2.48 -5.65
C GLY A 39 13.07 1.96 -4.45
N LYS A 40 11.83 2.42 -4.25
CA LYS A 40 10.95 1.98 -3.15
C LYS A 40 10.87 0.46 -3.02
N SER A 41 10.47 -0.26 -4.07
CA SER A 41 10.33 -1.72 -4.03
C SER A 41 11.66 -2.40 -3.76
N THR A 42 12.77 -1.90 -4.30
CA THR A 42 14.12 -2.43 -4.02
C THR A 42 14.48 -2.31 -2.55
N ILE A 43 14.25 -1.13 -1.94
CA ILE A 43 14.53 -0.89 -0.52
C ILE A 43 13.60 -1.73 0.36
N ALA A 44 12.30 -1.79 0.03
CA ALA A 44 11.32 -2.56 0.79
C ALA A 44 11.67 -4.06 0.81
N ASN A 45 12.04 -4.64 -0.33
CA ASN A 45 12.45 -6.06 -0.41
C ASN A 45 13.79 -6.31 0.31
N ALA A 46 14.76 -5.40 0.20
CA ALA A 46 16.03 -5.54 0.91
C ALA A 46 15.83 -5.46 2.44
N LEU A 47 14.93 -4.58 2.90
CA LEU A 47 14.56 -4.49 4.31
C LEU A 47 13.82 -5.75 4.78
N ASP A 48 12.85 -6.24 4.02
CA ASP A 48 12.11 -7.47 4.32
C ASP A 48 13.05 -8.67 4.51
N HIS A 49 13.99 -8.85 3.57
CA HIS A 49 15.01 -9.89 3.67
C HIS A 49 15.87 -9.76 4.94
N LYS A 50 16.26 -8.53 5.29
CA LYS A 50 17.04 -8.29 6.52
C LYS A 50 16.21 -8.55 7.79
N LEU A 51 14.93 -8.17 7.82
CA LEU A 51 14.04 -8.45 8.95
C LEU A 51 13.85 -9.95 9.14
N PHE A 52 13.61 -10.68 8.04
CA PHE A 52 13.51 -12.14 8.04
C PHE A 52 14.75 -12.81 8.62
N GLN A 53 15.95 -12.37 8.22
CA GLN A 53 17.22 -12.87 8.77
C GLN A 53 17.38 -12.64 10.28
N ASN A 54 16.64 -11.68 10.86
CA ASN A 54 16.64 -11.38 12.29
C ASN A 54 15.44 -12.01 13.02
N GLY A 55 14.68 -12.91 12.37
CA GLY A 55 13.49 -13.54 12.96
C GLY A 55 12.31 -12.58 13.16
N ILE A 56 12.30 -11.44 12.47
CA ILE A 56 11.24 -10.44 12.56
C ILE A 56 10.19 -10.71 11.47
N HIS A 57 8.92 -10.75 11.87
CA HIS A 57 7.82 -10.98 10.95
C HIS A 57 7.46 -9.69 10.20
N SER A 58 7.66 -9.70 8.89
CA SER A 58 7.31 -8.60 7.97
C SER A 58 6.58 -9.11 6.73
N ALA A 59 5.90 -8.18 6.04
CA ALA A 59 5.25 -8.45 4.77
C ALA A 59 5.32 -7.22 3.85
N VAL A 60 5.71 -7.43 2.58
CA VAL A 60 5.76 -6.37 1.57
C VAL A 60 4.42 -6.25 0.84
N LEU A 61 3.83 -5.06 0.91
CA LEU A 61 2.69 -4.64 0.12
C LEU A 61 3.20 -3.79 -1.06
N ASP A 62 3.46 -4.43 -2.20
CA ASP A 62 3.92 -3.75 -3.42
C ASP A 62 2.74 -3.31 -4.30
N GLY A 63 2.87 -2.13 -4.91
CA GLY A 63 1.81 -1.54 -5.72
C GLY A 63 1.44 -2.33 -6.97
N ASP A 64 2.37 -3.05 -7.58
CA ASP A 64 2.05 -3.89 -8.74
C ASP A 64 1.29 -5.14 -8.27
N ASN A 65 1.81 -5.82 -7.24
CA ASN A 65 1.21 -7.07 -6.72
C ASN A 65 -0.23 -6.88 -6.27
N VAL A 66 -0.51 -5.78 -5.56
CA VAL A 66 -1.87 -5.48 -5.10
C VAL A 66 -2.79 -5.12 -6.26
N ARG A 67 -2.27 -4.50 -7.34
CA ARG A 67 -3.03 -4.21 -8.56
C ARG A 67 -3.33 -5.43 -9.43
N HIS A 68 -2.78 -6.60 -9.11
CA HIS A 68 -3.23 -7.86 -9.71
C HIS A 68 -4.41 -8.49 -8.96
N THR A 69 -4.71 -8.04 -7.74
CA THR A 69 -5.68 -8.69 -6.84
C THR A 69 -6.64 -7.68 -6.19
N LEU A 70 -6.39 -7.28 -4.94
CA LEU A 70 -7.27 -6.42 -4.13
C LEU A 70 -7.63 -5.10 -4.81
N ASN A 71 -6.69 -4.53 -5.57
CA ASN A 71 -6.84 -3.26 -6.27
C ASN A 71 -6.78 -3.45 -7.79
N ALA A 72 -7.28 -4.59 -8.29
CA ALA A 72 -7.31 -4.90 -9.70
C ALA A 72 -8.01 -3.85 -10.55
N GLY A 73 -7.50 -3.63 -11.76
CA GLY A 73 -8.12 -2.73 -12.72
C GLY A 73 -9.40 -3.32 -13.34
N PRO A 74 -10.27 -2.48 -13.95
CA PRO A 74 -11.53 -2.95 -14.54
C PRO A 74 -11.33 -4.07 -15.58
N GLY A 75 -10.29 -4.00 -16.41
CA GLY A 75 -10.00 -5.03 -17.40
C GLY A 75 -9.75 -6.42 -16.79
N MET A 76 -9.03 -6.47 -15.66
CA MET A 76 -8.73 -7.74 -14.96
C MET A 76 -9.97 -8.32 -14.28
N LEU A 77 -10.84 -7.47 -13.72
CA LEU A 77 -12.05 -7.93 -13.04
C LEU A 77 -13.16 -8.36 -14.00
N LYS A 78 -13.18 -7.82 -15.22
CA LYS A 78 -14.28 -8.05 -16.17
C LYS A 78 -14.45 -9.50 -16.56
N GLU A 79 -13.35 -10.23 -16.77
CA GLU A 79 -13.40 -11.64 -17.18
C GLU A 79 -13.98 -12.53 -16.07
N ALA A 80 -13.56 -12.32 -14.82
CA ALA A 80 -13.98 -13.16 -13.69
C ALA A 80 -15.32 -12.75 -13.07
N HIS A 81 -15.70 -11.46 -13.14
CA HIS A 81 -16.85 -10.92 -12.38
C HIS A 81 -17.88 -10.17 -13.24
N GLY A 82 -17.62 -9.97 -14.53
CA GLY A 82 -18.49 -9.25 -15.44
C GLY A 82 -18.37 -7.73 -15.38
N GLU A 83 -18.98 -7.07 -16.37
CA GLU A 83 -18.84 -5.63 -16.64
C GLU A 83 -19.26 -4.74 -15.47
N GLN A 84 -20.43 -5.03 -14.87
CA GLN A 84 -21.00 -4.18 -13.83
C GLN A 84 -20.13 -4.16 -12.57
N PHE A 85 -19.59 -5.33 -12.18
CA PHE A 85 -18.69 -5.45 -11.05
C PHE A 85 -17.36 -4.73 -11.32
N ALA A 86 -16.76 -4.99 -12.48
CA ALA A 86 -15.51 -4.37 -12.91
C ALA A 86 -15.58 -2.84 -12.92
N LYS A 87 -16.69 -2.27 -13.43
CA LYS A 87 -16.93 -0.83 -13.44
C LYS A 87 -17.06 -0.23 -12.04
N ARG A 88 -17.61 -0.99 -11.08
CA ARG A 88 -17.84 -0.51 -9.71
C ARG A 88 -16.60 -0.61 -8.82
N PHE A 89 -15.83 -1.70 -8.95
CA PHE A 89 -14.78 -2.03 -7.98
C PHE A 89 -13.36 -1.97 -8.53
N GLY A 90 -13.21 -1.95 -9.86
CA GLY A 90 -11.91 -1.88 -10.52
C GLY A 90 -11.28 -0.51 -10.35
N LEU A 91 -9.99 -0.47 -10.03
CA LEU A 91 -9.24 0.77 -9.80
C LEU A 91 -8.32 1.08 -10.99
N GLY A 92 -8.61 2.19 -11.66
CA GLY A 92 -7.73 2.75 -12.68
C GLY A 92 -6.56 3.55 -12.10
N PHE A 93 -6.24 4.65 -12.78
CA PHE A 93 -5.18 5.58 -12.41
C PHE A 93 -5.68 7.02 -12.25
N SER A 94 -7.00 7.24 -12.25
CA SER A 94 -7.56 8.56 -11.94
C SER A 94 -7.22 9.00 -10.51
N ALA A 95 -7.35 10.28 -10.19
CA ALA A 95 -7.10 10.79 -8.84
C ALA A 95 -7.95 10.07 -7.78
N ILE A 96 -9.23 9.81 -8.08
CA ILE A 96 -10.16 9.09 -7.19
C ILE A 96 -9.75 7.61 -7.03
N ASP A 97 -9.35 6.95 -8.12
CA ASP A 97 -8.87 5.56 -8.04
C ASP A 97 -7.57 5.45 -7.24
N ARG A 98 -6.69 6.45 -7.35
CA ARG A 98 -5.45 6.52 -6.56
C ARG A 98 -5.75 6.71 -5.08
N GLU A 99 -6.69 7.59 -4.75
CA GLU A 99 -7.15 7.79 -3.38
C GLU A 99 -7.70 6.48 -2.79
N GLU A 100 -8.62 5.81 -3.49
CA GLU A 100 -9.21 4.54 -3.02
C GLU A 100 -8.15 3.42 -2.94
N ASN A 101 -7.20 3.39 -3.88
CA ASN A 101 -6.07 2.47 -3.83
C ASN A 101 -5.27 2.69 -2.53
N ILE A 102 -4.92 3.93 -2.17
CA ILE A 102 -4.19 4.21 -0.94
C ILE A 102 -5.04 3.92 0.30
N ARG A 103 -6.35 4.21 0.27
CA ARG A 103 -7.26 3.90 1.39
C ARG A 103 -7.31 2.39 1.66
N ARG A 104 -7.50 1.55 0.64
CA ARG A 104 -7.52 0.08 0.77
C ARG A 104 -6.21 -0.45 1.32
N ILE A 105 -5.08 0.02 0.80
CA ILE A 105 -3.74 -0.38 1.27
C ILE A 105 -3.51 0.05 2.71
N GLY A 106 -3.91 1.27 3.08
CA GLY A 106 -3.82 1.74 4.46
C GLY A 106 -4.56 0.83 5.43
N SER A 107 -5.79 0.42 5.09
CA SER A 107 -6.55 -0.53 5.89
C SER A 107 -5.86 -1.90 6.00
N VAL A 108 -5.32 -2.43 4.90
CA VAL A 108 -4.59 -3.72 4.94
C VAL A 108 -3.31 -3.61 5.77
N ALA A 109 -2.53 -2.54 5.59
CA ALA A 109 -1.31 -2.30 6.37
C ALA A 109 -1.62 -2.18 7.87
N GLN A 110 -2.74 -1.54 8.22
CA GLN A 110 -3.23 -1.47 9.60
C GLN A 110 -3.55 -2.87 10.14
N LEU A 111 -4.23 -3.74 9.39
CA LEU A 111 -4.51 -5.11 9.83
C LEU A 111 -3.23 -5.92 10.09
N PHE A 112 -2.19 -5.74 9.26
CA PHE A 112 -0.89 -6.36 9.50
C PHE A 112 -0.23 -5.84 10.79
N ALA A 113 -0.23 -4.52 11.01
CA ALA A 113 0.30 -3.93 12.24
C ALA A 113 -0.47 -4.41 13.48
N GLU A 114 -1.80 -4.51 13.40
CA GLU A 114 -2.66 -5.04 14.46
C GLU A 114 -2.41 -6.53 14.74
N ALA A 115 -1.99 -7.29 13.72
CA ALA A 115 -1.55 -8.67 13.85
C ALA A 115 -0.12 -8.82 14.42
N GLY A 116 0.56 -7.71 14.73
CA GLY A 116 1.94 -7.71 15.23
C GLY A 116 3.01 -7.88 14.14
N VAL A 117 2.66 -7.70 12.87
CA VAL A 117 3.55 -7.82 11.70
C VAL A 117 4.01 -6.44 11.26
N ILE A 118 5.26 -6.32 10.78
CA ILE A 118 5.75 -5.09 10.16
C ILE A 118 5.31 -5.05 8.69
N ALA A 119 4.36 -4.16 8.38
CA ALA A 119 3.89 -3.94 7.00
C ALA A 119 4.83 -2.98 6.27
N LEU A 120 5.41 -3.42 5.15
CA LEU A 120 6.30 -2.64 4.31
C LEU A 120 5.56 -2.22 3.03
N THR A 121 5.20 -0.95 2.86
CA THR A 121 4.40 -0.52 1.70
C THR A 121 5.25 0.21 0.67
N ALA A 122 5.18 -0.19 -0.60
CA ALA A 122 5.98 0.38 -1.69
C ALA A 122 5.11 1.04 -2.77
N PHE A 123 4.47 2.15 -2.44
CA PHE A 123 3.54 2.86 -3.34
C PHE A 123 4.08 4.24 -3.72
N ILE A 124 3.65 4.79 -4.87
CA ILE A 124 3.97 6.19 -5.19
C ILE A 124 3.33 7.11 -4.15
N SER A 125 2.06 6.85 -3.78
CA SER A 125 1.30 7.62 -2.78
C SER A 125 1.52 9.14 -2.85
N PRO A 126 1.28 9.77 -4.03
CA PRO A 126 1.77 11.12 -4.30
C PRO A 126 1.10 12.19 -3.43
N TYR A 127 -0.16 11.99 -3.07
CA TYR A 127 -0.94 12.97 -2.32
C TYR A 127 -0.68 12.87 -0.82
N ARG A 128 -0.24 13.98 -0.22
CA ARG A 128 0.00 14.08 1.22
C ARG A 128 -1.27 13.81 2.03
N SER A 129 -2.42 14.28 1.55
CA SER A 129 -3.72 14.06 2.19
C SER A 129 -4.00 12.58 2.45
N ASP A 130 -3.65 11.72 1.51
CA ASP A 130 -3.98 10.30 1.56
C ASP A 130 -3.04 9.60 2.55
N ARG A 131 -1.75 9.93 2.52
CA ARG A 131 -0.76 9.43 3.49
C ARG A 131 -1.10 9.87 4.92
N GLU A 132 -1.55 11.11 5.09
CA GLU A 132 -2.00 11.61 6.39
C GLU A 132 -3.27 10.92 6.89
N ARG A 133 -4.20 10.53 6.01
CA ARG A 133 -5.36 9.73 6.41
C ARG A 133 -4.95 8.35 6.93
N VAL A 134 -4.00 7.69 6.27
CA VAL A 134 -3.47 6.40 6.76
C VAL A 134 -2.70 6.58 8.07
N ARG A 135 -1.84 7.60 8.17
CA ARG A 135 -1.11 7.92 9.41
C ARG A 135 -2.06 8.08 10.60
N LYS A 136 -3.20 8.76 10.39
CA LYS A 136 -4.21 9.01 11.44
C LYS A 136 -5.04 7.79 11.82
N SER A 137 -5.08 6.73 10.99
CA SER A 137 -5.81 5.50 11.33
C SER A 137 -5.00 4.56 12.23
N LEU A 138 -3.71 4.81 12.41
CA LEU A 138 -2.78 4.00 13.20
C LEU A 138 -2.51 4.63 14.57
N ARG A 139 -2.02 3.84 15.54
CA ARG A 139 -1.63 4.38 16.85
C ARG A 139 -0.39 5.27 16.69
N ALA A 140 -0.19 6.21 17.61
CA ALA A 140 0.96 7.10 17.58
C ALA A 140 2.29 6.31 17.55
N GLY A 141 3.17 6.68 16.62
CA GLY A 141 4.47 6.03 16.42
C GLY A 141 4.47 4.78 15.54
N GLU A 142 3.31 4.32 15.06
CA GLU A 142 3.22 3.10 14.25
C GLU A 142 3.31 3.33 12.75
N PHE A 143 3.20 4.59 12.30
CA PHE A 143 3.36 4.96 10.90
C PHE A 143 4.69 5.67 10.68
N ILE A 144 5.63 4.94 10.07
CA ILE A 144 6.99 5.40 9.76
C ILE A 144 7.03 5.73 8.26
N GLU A 145 6.95 7.01 7.93
CA GLU A 145 7.01 7.45 6.53
C GLU A 145 8.46 7.62 6.07
N VAL A 146 8.81 6.95 4.98
CA VAL A 146 10.15 6.99 4.39
C VAL A 146 10.04 7.57 2.99
N PHE A 147 10.56 8.79 2.82
CA PHE A 147 10.63 9.41 1.51
C PHE A 147 11.86 8.89 0.75
N VAL A 148 11.61 8.10 -0.30
CA VAL A 148 12.65 7.65 -1.23
C VAL A 148 12.86 8.77 -2.25
N ASP A 149 13.64 9.76 -1.82
CA ASP A 149 13.91 10.98 -2.57
C ASP A 149 14.96 10.73 -3.65
N THR A 150 14.50 10.63 -4.89
CA THR A 150 15.36 10.49 -6.06
C THR A 150 14.90 11.50 -7.10
N PRO A 151 15.81 12.35 -7.63
CA PRO A 151 15.47 13.31 -8.67
C PRO A 151 14.71 12.69 -9.84
N MET A 152 13.79 13.47 -10.42
CA MET A 152 12.94 13.02 -11.53
C MET A 152 13.78 12.57 -12.72
N GLU A 153 14.86 13.29 -13.04
CA GLU A 153 15.76 13.00 -14.15
C GLU A 153 16.43 11.63 -14.00
N ILE A 154 16.78 11.24 -12.76
CA ILE A 154 17.36 9.93 -12.45
C ILE A 154 16.28 8.85 -12.52
N CYS A 155 15.06 9.13 -12.06
CA CYS A 155 13.94 8.21 -12.19
C CYS A 155 13.58 7.95 -13.66
N GLU A 156 13.56 9.00 -14.48
CA GLU A 156 13.36 8.96 -15.94
C GLU A 156 14.50 8.23 -16.65
N SER A 157 15.75 8.40 -16.23
CA SER A 157 16.87 7.69 -16.84
C SER A 157 16.85 6.19 -16.54
N ARG A 158 16.33 5.79 -15.36
CA ARG A 158 16.19 4.38 -14.98
C ARG A 158 15.05 3.69 -15.73
N ASP A 159 13.89 4.34 -15.81
CA ASP A 159 12.63 3.90 -16.45
C ASP A 159 12.44 2.38 -16.61
N PRO A 160 12.50 1.59 -15.52
CA PRO A 160 12.56 0.13 -15.60
C PRO A 160 11.29 -0.50 -16.21
N LYS A 161 10.19 0.24 -16.23
CA LYS A 161 8.88 -0.18 -16.74
C LYS A 161 8.47 0.53 -18.03
N GLY A 162 9.30 1.42 -18.58
CA GLY A 162 8.95 2.21 -19.76
C GLY A 162 7.86 3.27 -19.52
N LEU A 163 7.46 3.52 -18.27
CA LEU A 163 6.33 4.38 -17.92
C LEU A 163 6.65 5.86 -18.22
N TYR A 164 7.89 6.28 -18.02
CA TYR A 164 8.29 7.65 -18.32
C TYR A 164 8.30 7.92 -19.82
N LYS A 165 8.85 6.99 -20.62
CA LYS A 165 8.76 7.06 -22.09
C LYS A 165 7.32 7.12 -22.59
N GLN A 166 6.43 6.29 -22.05
CA GLN A 166 5.01 6.29 -22.41
C GLN A 166 4.29 7.59 -22.02
N ALA A 167 4.59 8.16 -20.85
CA ALA A 167 4.05 9.44 -20.42
C ALA A 167 4.53 10.60 -21.33
N ARG A 168 5.83 10.63 -21.68
CA ARG A 168 6.40 11.61 -22.62
C ARG A 168 5.78 11.51 -24.02
N ALA A 169 5.41 10.31 -24.44
CA ALA A 169 4.68 10.06 -25.70
C ALA A 169 3.17 10.32 -25.62
N GLY A 170 2.64 10.71 -24.44
CA GLY A 170 1.21 10.99 -24.24
C GLY A 170 0.32 9.74 -24.14
N LEU A 171 0.90 8.55 -24.05
CA LEU A 171 0.19 7.26 -23.96
C LEU A 171 -0.36 6.99 -22.55
N ILE A 172 0.29 7.54 -21.53
CA ILE A 172 -0.19 7.54 -20.13
C ILE A 172 -0.52 8.96 -19.74
N LYS A 173 -1.70 9.14 -19.13
CA LYS A 173 -2.10 10.40 -18.50
C LYS A 173 -2.08 10.24 -16.99
N GLY A 174 -1.51 11.25 -16.32
CA GLY A 174 -1.29 11.29 -14.86
C GLY A 174 -2.56 11.51 -14.08
#